data_AF-A0A7C1SQD5-F1
#
_entry.id   AF-A0A7C1SQD5-F1
#
_cell.length_a   1.000
_cell.length_b   1.000
_cell.length_c   1.000
_cell.angle_alpha   90.00
_cell.angle_beta   90.00
_cell.angle_gamma   90.00
#
_symmetry.space_group_name_H-M   'P 1'
#
loop_
_entity.id
_entity.type
_entity.pdbx_description
1 polymer ?
#
loop_
_entity_poly.entity_id
_entity_poly.type
_entity_poly.pdbx_seq_one_letter_code
_entity_poly.pdbx_strand_id
1 'polypeptide(L)'
;MSAEEIIEEMREIAKNDSGVIEKFKEYDISLDDIDTVYIDFVSLPVSAKTKDKKIYLNEKFLEKKEPIEFSIPYVIHELMHYLQQKTGKVDRQEQEGEDYLDKDTEEEAFSAQVDFKQREESPAEALRYVEQLLDHHDIDGKERKEKKEELLG
;
A
#
# COMPACT_ATOMS: atom_id res chain seq x y z
N MET A 1 -5.05 13.94 -17.84
CA MET A 1 -5.84 12.72 -17.74
C MET A 1 -7.09 12.97 -16.91
N SER A 2 -8.20 12.30 -17.22
CA SER A 2 -9.34 12.19 -16.31
C SER A 2 -8.98 11.29 -15.12
N ALA A 3 -9.83 11.27 -14.09
CA ALA A 3 -9.64 10.38 -12.94
C ALA A 3 -9.68 8.91 -13.37
N GLU A 4 -10.55 8.57 -14.33
CA GLU A 4 -10.64 7.22 -14.90
C GLU A 4 -9.36 6.82 -15.63
N GLU A 5 -8.80 7.69 -16.49
CA GLU A 5 -7.54 7.42 -17.19
C GLU A 5 -6.38 7.18 -16.21
N ILE A 6 -6.35 7.95 -15.11
CA ILE A 6 -5.37 7.77 -14.03
C ILE A 6 -5.56 6.41 -13.36
N ILE A 7 -6.80 6.02 -13.04
CA ILE A 7 -7.09 4.74 -12.40
C ILE A 7 -6.67 3.57 -13.29
N GLU A 8 -6.94 3.64 -14.59
CA GLU A 8 -6.52 2.59 -15.53
C GLU A 8 -4.99 2.47 -15.58
N GLU A 9 -4.27 3.59 -15.62
CA GLU A 9 -2.81 3.58 -15.58
C GLU A 9 -2.27 2.99 -14.26
N MET A 10 -2.89 3.32 -13.13
CA MET A 10 -2.54 2.73 -11.83
C MET A 10 -2.73 1.21 -11.80
N ARG A 11 -3.82 0.70 -12.39
CA ARG A 11 -4.07 -0.75 -12.50
C ARG A 11 -3.02 -1.41 -13.36
N GLU A 12 -2.70 -0.84 -14.50
CA GLU A 12 -1.70 -1.39 -15.41
C GLU A 12 -0.31 -1.45 -14.75
N ILE A 13 0.10 -0.41 -14.03
CA ILE A 13 1.36 -0.43 -13.29
C ILE A 13 1.33 -1.52 -12.21
N ALA A 14 0.26 -1.60 -11.40
CA ALA A 14 0.13 -2.61 -10.36
C ALA A 14 0.13 -4.05 -10.92
N LYS A 15 -0.51 -4.29 -12.07
CA LYS A 15 -0.52 -5.60 -12.73
C LYS A 15 0.84 -6.02 -13.28
N ASN A 16 1.75 -5.08 -13.48
CA ASN A 16 3.11 -5.37 -13.94
C ASN A 16 4.13 -5.45 -12.79
N ASP A 17 3.75 -5.11 -11.55
CA ASP A 17 4.62 -5.25 -10.39
C ASP A 17 4.74 -6.71 -9.94
N SER A 18 5.98 -7.19 -9.79
CA SER A 18 6.23 -8.59 -9.38
C SER A 18 5.72 -8.90 -7.98
N GLY A 19 5.80 -7.95 -7.04
CA GLY A 19 5.31 -8.14 -5.68
C GLY A 19 3.79 -8.29 -5.63
N VAL A 20 3.07 -7.46 -6.36
CA VAL A 20 1.61 -7.57 -6.53
C VAL A 20 1.24 -8.91 -7.16
N ILE A 21 1.93 -9.34 -8.23
CA ILE A 21 1.67 -10.63 -8.89
C ILE A 21 1.84 -11.79 -7.91
N GLU A 22 2.92 -11.79 -7.12
CA GLU A 22 3.19 -12.81 -6.11
C GLU A 22 2.11 -12.82 -5.02
N LYS A 23 1.71 -11.65 -4.52
CA LYS A 23 0.65 -11.53 -3.51
C LYS A 23 -0.70 -12.01 -4.00
N PHE A 24 -1.12 -11.64 -5.21
CA PHE A 24 -2.37 -12.15 -5.79
C PHE A 24 -2.38 -13.69 -5.88
N LYS A 25 -1.23 -14.29 -6.22
CA LYS A 25 -1.06 -15.75 -6.24
C LYS A 25 -1.12 -16.37 -4.83
N GLU A 26 -0.49 -15.77 -3.82
CA GLU A 26 -0.56 -16.22 -2.42
C GLU A 26 -2.01 -16.22 -1.89
N TYR A 27 -2.76 -15.20 -2.27
CA TYR A 27 -4.16 -15.05 -1.90
C TYR A 27 -5.11 -15.95 -2.71
N ASP A 28 -4.63 -16.67 -3.73
CA ASP A 28 -5.42 -17.49 -4.66
C ASP A 28 -6.48 -16.66 -5.40
N ILE A 29 -6.09 -15.46 -5.85
CA ILE A 29 -6.91 -14.51 -6.61
C ILE A 29 -6.28 -14.26 -7.97
N SER A 30 -7.09 -14.24 -9.03
CA SER A 30 -6.62 -13.90 -10.37
C SER A 30 -6.13 -12.45 -10.42
N LEU A 31 -5.04 -12.19 -11.12
CA LEU A 31 -4.54 -10.83 -11.33
C LEU A 31 -5.55 -9.93 -12.07
N ASP A 32 -6.38 -10.51 -12.94
CA ASP A 32 -7.46 -9.81 -13.64
C ASP A 32 -8.51 -9.24 -12.67
N ASP A 33 -8.54 -9.72 -11.43
CA ASP A 33 -9.43 -9.19 -10.40
C ASP A 33 -9.12 -7.72 -10.07
N ILE A 34 -7.88 -7.27 -10.29
CA ILE A 34 -7.48 -5.85 -10.20
C ILE A 34 -8.39 -4.99 -11.07
N ASP A 35 -8.83 -5.46 -12.25
CA ASP A 35 -9.70 -4.71 -13.17
C ASP A 35 -11.12 -4.51 -12.63
N THR A 36 -11.50 -5.26 -11.59
CA THR A 36 -12.83 -5.19 -10.97
C THR A 36 -12.86 -4.40 -9.66
N VAL A 37 -11.69 -4.06 -9.12
CA VAL A 37 -11.57 -3.29 -7.88
C VAL A 37 -12.19 -1.92 -8.08
N TYR A 38 -13.03 -1.47 -7.14
CA TYR A 38 -13.51 -0.10 -7.12
C TYR A 38 -12.38 0.81 -6.60
N ILE A 39 -11.98 1.80 -7.40
CA ILE A 39 -11.01 2.83 -7.03
C ILE A 39 -11.64 4.17 -7.34
N ASP A 40 -11.55 5.13 -6.41
CA ASP A 40 -12.09 6.48 -6.58
C ASP A 40 -11.26 7.51 -5.81
N PHE A 41 -11.27 8.75 -6.28
CA PHE A 41 -10.59 9.87 -5.62
C PHE A 41 -11.58 10.66 -4.78
N VAL A 42 -11.32 10.76 -3.49
CA VAL A 42 -12.20 11.47 -2.54
C VAL A 42 -11.41 12.31 -1.56
N SER A 43 -12.07 13.28 -0.94
CA SER A 43 -11.45 14.07 0.13
C SER A 43 -11.20 13.18 1.36
N LEU A 44 -9.93 12.95 1.68
CA LEU A 44 -9.50 12.10 2.80
C LEU A 44 -8.55 12.86 3.74
N PRO A 45 -8.55 12.52 5.05
CA PRO A 45 -7.52 12.99 5.98
C PRO A 45 -6.19 12.22 5.83
N VAL A 46 -6.20 11.09 5.13
CA VAL A 46 -5.06 10.18 4.88
C VAL A 46 -4.80 10.05 3.37
N SER A 47 -3.68 9.44 2.98
CA SER A 47 -3.30 9.25 1.57
C SER A 47 -4.24 8.32 0.81
N ALA A 48 -4.59 7.20 1.42
CA ALA A 48 -5.52 6.23 0.85
C ALA A 48 -6.20 5.44 1.98
N LYS A 49 -7.26 4.70 1.65
CA LYS A 49 -7.86 3.70 2.54
C LYS A 49 -8.66 2.67 1.76
N THR A 50 -8.71 1.45 2.26
CA THR A 50 -9.59 0.40 1.77
C THR A 50 -10.72 0.13 2.75
N LYS A 51 -11.95 0.20 2.26
CA LYS A 51 -13.14 -0.10 3.07
C LYS A 51 -14.18 -0.84 2.24
N ASP A 52 -14.71 -1.92 2.78
CA ASP A 52 -15.72 -2.76 2.14
C ASP A 52 -15.27 -3.26 0.75
N LYS A 53 -13.97 -3.61 0.62
CA LYS A 53 -13.30 -4.03 -0.62
C LYS A 53 -13.28 -2.96 -1.71
N LYS A 54 -13.30 -1.69 -1.30
CA LYS A 54 -13.20 -0.53 -2.19
C LYS A 54 -12.03 0.32 -1.76
N ILE A 55 -11.23 0.74 -2.73
CA ILE A 55 -10.07 1.60 -2.53
C ILE A 55 -10.51 3.05 -2.75
N TYR A 56 -10.12 3.92 -1.82
CA TYR A 56 -10.32 5.35 -1.92
C TYR A 56 -8.96 6.03 -1.82
N LEU A 57 -8.62 6.83 -2.82
CA LEU A 57 -7.40 7.61 -2.88
C LEU A 57 -7.71 9.06 -2.54
N ASN A 58 -6.75 9.76 -1.93
CA ASN A 58 -6.92 11.18 -1.65
C ASN A 58 -6.98 11.99 -2.95
N GLU A 59 -7.99 12.82 -3.12
CA GLU A 59 -8.14 13.72 -4.28
C GLU A 59 -6.93 14.65 -4.49
N LYS A 60 -6.11 14.87 -3.44
CA LYS A 60 -4.84 15.59 -3.55
C LYS A 60 -3.86 14.97 -4.54
N PHE A 61 -3.94 13.67 -4.82
CA PHE A 61 -3.14 13.03 -5.88
C PHE A 61 -3.52 13.51 -7.28
N LEU A 62 -4.72 14.08 -7.46
CA LEU A 62 -5.13 14.70 -8.73
C LEU A 62 -4.64 16.15 -8.86
N GLU A 63 -4.09 16.74 -7.80
CA GLU A 63 -3.56 18.09 -7.86
C GLU A 63 -2.29 18.09 -8.73
N LYS A 64 -2.28 18.96 -9.75
CA LYS A 64 -1.41 18.97 -10.96
C LYS A 64 0.12 19.05 -10.76
N LYS A 65 0.66 18.74 -9.59
CA LYS A 65 2.09 18.93 -9.28
C LYS A 65 2.86 17.63 -9.11
N GLU A 66 2.21 16.51 -8.81
CA GLU A 66 2.90 15.25 -8.56
C GLU A 66 2.69 14.25 -9.71
N PRO A 67 3.74 13.52 -10.14
CA PRO A 67 3.61 12.39 -11.07
C PRO A 67 2.70 11.29 -10.50
N ILE A 68 1.99 10.56 -11.37
CA ILE A 68 1.05 9.49 -10.98
C ILE A 68 1.75 8.38 -10.18
N GLU A 69 3.03 8.17 -10.50
CA GLU A 69 3.95 7.22 -9.88
C GLU A 69 4.05 7.42 -8.36
N PHE A 70 3.86 8.65 -7.87
CA PHE A 70 3.87 8.94 -6.43
C PHE A 70 2.70 8.29 -5.69
N SER A 71 1.58 8.06 -6.38
CA SER A 71 0.37 7.44 -5.83
C SER A 71 0.39 5.91 -5.92
N ILE A 72 1.22 5.32 -6.78
CA ILE A 72 1.27 3.86 -7.00
C ILE A 72 1.61 3.06 -5.73
N PRO A 73 2.61 3.44 -4.91
CA PRO A 73 2.91 2.71 -3.68
C PRO A 73 1.69 2.61 -2.75
N TYR A 74 0.87 3.67 -2.69
CA TYR A 74 -0.36 3.65 -1.91
C TYR A 74 -1.43 2.74 -2.52
N VAL A 75 -1.55 2.69 -3.85
CA VAL A 75 -2.45 1.72 -4.52
C VAL A 75 -2.04 0.28 -4.20
N ILE A 76 -0.75 -0.02 -4.20
CA ILE A 76 -0.23 -1.36 -3.87
C ILE A 76 -0.57 -1.73 -2.42
N HIS A 77 -0.33 -0.82 -1.48
CA HIS A 77 -0.72 -0.98 -0.08
C HIS A 77 -2.21 -1.31 0.04
N GLU A 78 -3.07 -0.52 -0.60
CA GLU A 78 -4.52 -0.72 -0.57
C GLU A 78 -4.99 -2.00 -1.28
N LEU A 79 -4.27 -2.47 -2.30
CA LEU A 79 -4.53 -3.77 -2.92
C LEU A 79 -4.30 -4.92 -1.93
N MET A 80 -3.35 -4.81 -1.00
CA MET A 80 -3.15 -5.83 0.04
C MET A 80 -4.37 -5.87 0.97
N HIS A 81 -4.85 -4.71 1.44
CA HIS A 81 -6.07 -4.64 2.22
C HIS A 81 -7.31 -5.12 1.47
N TYR A 82 -7.38 -4.89 0.16
CA TYR A 82 -8.43 -5.44 -0.68
C TYR A 82 -8.40 -6.98 -0.68
N LEU A 83 -7.23 -7.59 -0.89
CA LEU A 83 -7.06 -9.05 -0.89
C LEU A 83 -7.41 -9.66 0.48
N GLN A 84 -6.96 -9.03 1.57
CA GLN A 84 -7.28 -9.40 2.95
C GLN A 84 -8.80 -9.37 3.19
N GLN A 85 -9.47 -8.26 2.84
CA GLN A 85 -10.94 -8.13 3.00
C GLN A 85 -11.72 -9.07 2.09
N LYS A 86 -11.21 -9.37 0.89
CA LYS A 86 -11.87 -10.25 -0.09
C LYS A 86 -11.83 -11.71 0.33
N THR A 87 -10.69 -12.16 0.82
CA THR A 87 -10.46 -13.57 1.14
C THR A 87 -10.71 -13.90 2.61
N GLY A 88 -10.69 -12.89 3.48
CA GLY A 88 -10.65 -13.09 4.93
C GLY A 88 -9.35 -13.73 5.42
N LYS A 89 -8.33 -13.83 4.55
CA LYS A 89 -6.98 -14.25 4.91
C LYS A 89 -6.29 -13.03 5.49
N VAL A 90 -6.09 -13.07 6.80
CA VAL A 90 -5.14 -12.22 7.50
C VAL A 90 -4.15 -13.17 8.14
N ASP A 91 -2.87 -12.82 8.17
CA ASP A 91 -1.95 -13.64 8.96
C ASP A 91 -2.42 -13.64 10.42
N ARG A 92 -2.28 -14.79 11.06
CA ARG A 92 -3.28 -15.26 12.05
C ARG A 92 -3.10 -14.69 13.46
N GLN A 93 -2.48 -13.54 13.64
CA GLN A 93 -2.29 -12.89 14.94
C GLN A 93 -2.73 -11.43 14.92
N GLU A 94 -4.01 -11.16 14.60
CA GLU A 94 -4.63 -9.92 15.09
C GLU A 94 -4.70 -9.98 16.63
N GLN A 95 -3.63 -9.58 17.31
CA GLN A 95 -3.68 -9.32 18.75
C GLN A 95 -4.45 -8.01 18.94
N GLU A 96 -5.63 -8.09 19.55
CA GLU A 96 -6.39 -6.93 20.00
C GLU A 96 -5.52 -6.13 21.00
N GLY A 97 -4.80 -5.11 20.52
CA GLY A 97 -4.06 -4.17 21.38
C GLY A 97 -2.66 -3.77 20.92
N GLU A 98 -2.13 -4.29 19.81
CA GLU A 98 -0.82 -3.88 19.27
C GLU A 98 -0.92 -2.59 18.44
N ASP A 99 0.20 -1.88 18.26
CA ASP A 99 0.27 -0.60 17.53
C ASP A 99 -0.31 -0.75 16.11
N TYR A 100 -0.78 0.33 15.49
CA TYR A 100 -1.31 0.30 14.13
C TYR A 100 -0.35 -0.40 13.15
N LEU A 101 0.96 -0.15 13.28
CA LEU A 101 1.99 -0.79 12.44
C LEU A 101 2.30 -2.25 12.81
N ASP A 102 1.84 -2.73 13.96
CA ASP A 102 2.06 -4.10 14.43
C ASP A 102 0.96 -5.06 14.00
N LYS A 103 -0.10 -4.55 13.36
CA LYS A 103 -1.12 -5.44 12.81
C LYS A 103 -0.52 -6.17 11.62
N ASP A 104 -0.58 -7.51 11.63
CA ASP A 104 -0.15 -8.38 10.51
C ASP A 104 -0.63 -7.86 9.14
N THR A 105 -1.85 -7.31 9.10
CA THR A 105 -2.45 -6.75 7.88
C THR A 105 -1.76 -5.48 7.37
N GLU A 106 -1.36 -4.59 8.28
CA GLU A 106 -0.64 -3.35 7.97
C GLU A 106 0.83 -3.65 7.68
N GLU A 107 1.46 -4.55 8.43
CA GLU A 107 2.85 -4.98 8.18
C GLU A 107 3.01 -5.53 6.77
N GLU A 108 2.11 -6.43 6.33
CA GLU A 108 2.12 -6.93 4.96
C GLU A 108 1.94 -5.81 3.93
N ALA A 109 0.99 -4.90 4.17
CA ALA A 109 0.69 -3.80 3.25
C ALA A 109 1.85 -2.80 3.14
N PHE A 110 2.50 -2.44 4.26
CA PHE A 110 3.69 -1.59 4.26
C PHE A 110 4.90 -2.29 3.67
N SER A 111 5.09 -3.58 3.94
CA SER A 111 6.18 -4.36 3.35
C SER A 111 6.07 -4.38 1.83
N ALA A 112 4.88 -4.66 1.28
CA ALA A 112 4.64 -4.61 -0.17
C ALA A 112 4.90 -3.22 -0.76
N GLN A 113 4.50 -2.17 -0.04
CA GLN A 113 4.73 -0.78 -0.44
C GLN A 113 6.22 -0.40 -0.46
N VAL A 114 6.98 -0.80 0.57
CA VAL A 114 8.41 -0.52 0.69
C VAL A 114 9.18 -1.28 -0.38
N ASP A 115 8.85 -2.56 -0.58
CA ASP A 115 9.43 -3.43 -1.59
C ASP A 115 9.24 -2.86 -3.02
N PHE A 116 8.04 -2.38 -3.35
CA PHE A 116 7.81 -1.64 -4.60
C PHE A 116 8.74 -0.41 -4.73
N LYS A 117 8.80 0.43 -3.68
CA LYS A 117 9.65 1.63 -3.69
C LYS A 117 11.13 1.30 -3.85
N GLN A 118 11.61 0.20 -3.26
CA GLN A 118 13.00 -0.22 -3.39
C GLN A 118 13.34 -0.61 -4.84
N ARG A 119 12.42 -1.30 -5.53
CA ARG A 119 12.62 -1.77 -6.91
C ARG A 119 12.44 -0.69 -7.96
N GLU A 120 11.34 0.05 -7.88
CA GLU A 120 10.88 0.93 -8.97
C GLU A 120 11.31 2.39 -8.79
N GLU A 121 11.55 2.83 -7.56
CA GLU A 121 12.05 4.18 -7.28
C GLU A 121 13.56 4.12 -6.97
N SER A 122 13.90 3.90 -5.70
CA SER A 122 15.27 3.63 -5.27
C SER A 122 15.30 3.20 -3.78
N PRO A 123 16.37 2.52 -3.34
CA PRO A 123 16.58 2.24 -1.92
C PRO A 123 16.59 3.49 -1.03
N ALA A 124 17.00 4.66 -1.57
CA ALA A 124 17.00 5.91 -0.83
C ALA A 124 15.59 6.47 -0.61
N GLU A 125 14.70 6.34 -1.60
CA GLU A 125 13.30 6.75 -1.47
C GLU A 125 12.50 5.80 -0.57
N ALA A 126 12.75 4.49 -0.67
CA ALA A 126 12.21 3.51 0.28
C ALA A 126 12.63 3.83 1.73
N LEU A 127 13.93 4.10 1.95
CA LEU A 127 14.42 4.51 3.26
C LEU A 127 13.77 5.80 3.76
N ARG A 128 13.68 6.83 2.90
CA ARG A 128 13.05 8.11 3.26
C ARG A 128 11.59 7.90 3.66
N TYR A 129 10.86 7.06 2.93
CA TYR A 129 9.48 6.70 3.22
C TYR A 129 9.36 6.03 4.59
N VAL A 130 10.18 5.00 4.88
CA VAL A 130 10.17 4.32 6.18
C VAL A 130 10.47 5.29 7.32
N GLU A 131 11.46 6.17 7.18
CA GLU A 131 11.76 7.17 8.22
C GLU A 131 10.58 8.12 8.47
N GLN A 132 9.90 8.58 7.41
CA GLN A 132 8.71 9.43 7.53
C GLN A 132 7.51 8.69 8.13
N LEU A 133 7.34 7.41 7.81
CA LEU A 133 6.30 6.56 8.39
C LEU A 133 6.51 6.43 9.89
N LEU A 134 7.73 6.09 10.31
CA LEU A 134 8.06 5.95 11.74
C LEU A 134 7.92 7.28 12.49
N ASP A 135 8.28 8.41 11.87
CA ASP A 135 8.04 9.75 12.44
C ASP A 135 6.54 10.05 12.59
N HIS A 136 5.71 9.66 11.61
CA HIS A 136 4.26 9.89 11.67
C HIS A 136 3.59 9.14 12.81
N HIS A 137 4.13 7.97 13.16
CA HIS A 137 3.65 7.13 14.25
C HIS A 137 4.35 7.40 15.60
N ASP A 138 5.18 8.45 15.69
CA ASP A 138 5.94 8.81 16.89
C ASP A 138 6.84 7.64 17.41
N ILE A 139 7.37 6.81 16.50
CA ILE A 139 8.19 5.63 16.83
C ILE A 139 9.68 6.00 16.91
N ASP A 140 10.26 5.75 18.08
CA ASP A 140 11.61 6.21 18.45
C ASP A 140 12.50 5.11 19.08
N GLY A 141 13.79 5.41 19.21
CA GLY A 141 14.71 4.64 20.03
C GLY A 141 15.03 3.25 19.48
N LYS A 142 14.80 2.21 20.31
CA LYS A 142 15.10 0.81 19.96
C LYS A 142 14.09 0.27 18.96
N GLU A 143 12.82 0.57 19.19
CA GLU A 143 11.69 0.16 18.37
C GLU A 143 11.81 0.68 16.93
N ARG A 144 12.21 1.94 16.76
CA ARG A 144 12.49 2.51 15.43
C ARG A 144 13.51 1.69 14.64
N LYS A 145 14.57 1.19 15.29
CA LYS A 145 15.60 0.39 14.61
C LYS A 145 15.05 -0.96 14.19
N GLU A 146 14.30 -1.61 15.09
CA GLU A 146 13.68 -2.91 14.84
C GLU A 146 12.66 -2.81 13.69
N LYS A 147 11.72 -1.85 13.75
CA LYS A 147 10.73 -1.62 12.69
C LYS A 147 11.34 -1.22 11.35
N LYS A 148 12.41 -0.43 11.37
CA LYS A 148 13.12 -0.05 10.15
C LYS A 148 13.80 -1.24 9.48
N GLU A 149 14.41 -2.13 10.27
CA GLU A 149 15.00 -3.37 9.76
C GLU A 149 13.91 -4.30 9.21
N GLU A 150 12.79 -4.48 9.93
CA GLU A 150 11.63 -5.27 9.48
C GLU A 150 11.07 -4.79 8.13
N LEU A 151 10.81 -3.49 8.00
CA LEU A 151 10.19 -2.92 6.79
C LEU A 151 11.14 -2.87 5.58
N LEU A 152 12.46 -2.80 5.78
CA LEU A 152 13.43 -2.67 4.69
C LEU A 152 14.03 -4.00 4.23
N GLY A 153 13.91 -5.08 5.02
CA GLY A 153 14.47 -6.41 4.71
C GLY A 153 15.94 -6.56 5.08
#